data_AF-A0A9P5CTV7-F1
#
_entry.id   AF-A0A9P5CTV7-F1
#
_cell.length_a   1.000
_cell.length_b   1.000
_cell.length_c   1.000
_cell.angle_alpha   90.00
_cell.angle_beta   90.00
_cell.angle_gamma   90.00
#
_symmetry.space_group_name_H-M   'P 1'
#
loop_
_entity.id
_entity.type
_entity.pdbx_description
1 polymer ?
#
loop_
_entity_poly.entity_id
_entity_poly.type
_entity_poly.pdbx_seq_one_letter_code
_entity_poly.pdbx_strand_id
1 'polypeptide(L)'
;MQPIITTILALASAVVVSANNYTFYCGSSCTDGTAVNTGSDYSGASCTNLETAYPYCYLEADEAFYKAVVSEGSNCLETGEQVIWPGDCFEGPWESFQIAVNL
;
A
#
# COMPACT_ATOMS: atom_id res chain seq x y z
N MET A 1 35.36 -21.64 45.39
CA MET A 1 33.89 -21.58 45.43
C MET A 1 33.47 -20.57 44.39
N GLN A 2 32.90 -21.03 43.26
CA GLN A 2 32.63 -20.21 42.07
C GLN A 2 31.12 -19.97 41.98
N PRO A 3 30.64 -18.72 41.81
CA PRO A 3 29.21 -18.49 41.61
C PRO A 3 28.83 -18.79 40.16
N ILE A 4 27.84 -19.67 39.98
CA ILE A 4 27.16 -19.89 38.70
C ILE A 4 26.10 -18.80 38.60
N ILE A 5 26.30 -17.84 37.69
CA ILE A 5 25.27 -16.84 37.35
C ILE A 5 24.41 -17.45 36.25
N THR A 6 23.20 -17.89 36.60
CA THR A 6 22.19 -18.35 35.63
C THR A 6 21.48 -17.13 35.06
N THR A 7 21.88 -16.70 33.87
CA THR A 7 21.18 -15.64 33.14
C THR A 7 19.87 -16.21 32.58
N ILE A 8 18.73 -15.79 33.14
CA ILE A 8 17.42 -16.11 32.59
C ILE A 8 17.19 -15.19 31.40
N LEU A 9 17.27 -15.72 30.18
CA LEU A 9 16.83 -15.03 28.96
C LEU A 9 15.30 -14.96 29.00
N ALA A 10 14.74 -13.81 29.38
CA ALA A 10 13.33 -13.54 29.16
C ALA A 10 13.11 -13.30 27.67
N LEU A 11 12.49 -14.26 26.98
CA LEU A 11 11.96 -14.03 25.64
C LEU A 11 10.75 -13.11 25.78
N ALA A 12 10.97 -11.81 25.58
CA ALA A 12 9.87 -10.89 25.31
C ALA A 12 9.28 -11.30 23.95
N SER A 13 8.17 -12.03 23.97
CA SER A 13 7.37 -12.26 22.77
C SER A 13 6.86 -10.90 22.31
N ALA A 14 7.52 -10.31 21.32
CA ALA A 14 6.98 -9.17 20.60
C ALA A 14 5.71 -9.67 19.90
N VAL A 15 4.56 -9.22 20.38
CA VAL A 15 3.31 -9.32 19.61
C VAL A 15 3.53 -8.43 18.40
N VAL A 16 3.92 -9.04 17.28
CA VAL A 16 3.75 -8.44 15.97
C VAL A 16 2.25 -8.30 15.78
N VAL A 17 1.72 -7.15 16.19
CA VAL A 17 0.43 -6.70 15.68
C VAL A 17 0.68 -6.53 14.19
N SER A 18 0.13 -7.42 13.37
CA SER A 18 0.10 -7.25 11.93
C SER A 18 -0.73 -6.00 11.67
N ALA A 19 -0.09 -4.84 11.67
CA ALA A 19 -0.72 -3.62 11.20
C ALA A 19 -1.09 -3.89 9.76
N ASN A 20 -2.37 -3.76 9.40
CA ASN A 20 -2.84 -4.06 8.05
C ASN A 20 -2.34 -2.95 7.13
N ASN A 21 -1.07 -2.96 6.74
CA ASN A 21 -0.45 -1.87 6.03
C ASN A 21 -0.64 -2.02 4.53
N TYR A 22 -0.60 -0.88 3.85
CA TYR A 22 -0.46 -0.82 2.41
C TYR A 22 0.49 0.32 2.02
N THR A 23 1.15 0.16 0.89
CA THR A 23 1.85 1.22 0.19
C THR A 23 1.50 1.16 -1.29
N PHE A 24 1.00 2.29 -1.80
CA PHE A 24 0.70 2.48 -3.20
C PHE A 24 1.83 3.26 -3.86
N TYR A 25 2.33 2.71 -4.96
CA TYR A 25 3.48 3.23 -5.67
C TYR A 25 3.10 3.57 -7.10
N CYS A 26 3.66 4.67 -7.60
CA CYS A 26 3.56 5.04 -9.01
C CYS A 26 4.92 5.51 -9.52
N GLY A 27 5.23 5.22 -10.77
CA GLY A 27 6.55 5.49 -11.33
C GLY A 27 6.66 5.17 -12.80
N SER A 28 7.91 5.04 -13.26
CA SER A 28 8.27 4.74 -14.64
C SER A 28 8.16 3.26 -14.99
N SER A 29 7.99 2.38 -13.99
CA SER A 29 7.83 0.93 -14.17
C SER A 29 7.15 0.29 -12.95
N CYS A 30 6.80 -1.00 -13.06
CA CYS A 30 6.20 -1.81 -12.00
C CYS A 30 7.13 -2.16 -10.82
N THR A 31 8.42 -1.80 -10.89
CA THR A 31 9.41 -2.18 -9.87
C THR A 31 10.22 -0.99 -9.35
N ASP A 32 10.06 0.19 -9.96
CA ASP A 32 10.77 1.43 -9.63
C ASP A 32 9.75 2.54 -9.35
N GLY A 33 8.73 2.21 -8.58
CA GLY A 33 7.70 3.16 -8.17
C GLY A 33 8.14 3.99 -6.97
N THR A 34 7.76 5.26 -6.96
CA THR A 34 7.83 6.09 -5.76
C THR A 34 6.57 5.88 -4.94
N ALA A 35 6.71 5.75 -3.62
CA ALA A 35 5.56 5.66 -2.73
C ALA A 35 4.78 6.98 -2.78
N VAL A 36 3.56 6.94 -3.32
CA VAL A 36 2.66 8.10 -3.41
C VAL A 36 1.64 8.10 -2.27
N ASN A 37 1.40 6.94 -1.66
CA ASN A 37 0.55 6.81 -0.49
C ASN A 37 0.96 5.62 0.36
N THR A 38 0.95 5.79 1.68
CA THR A 38 1.16 4.71 2.65
C THR A 38 0.14 4.86 3.76
N GLY A 39 -0.39 3.75 4.25
CA GLY A 39 -1.34 3.78 5.35
C GLY A 39 -1.49 2.42 6.02
N SER A 40 -2.32 2.40 7.07
CA SER A 40 -2.70 1.19 7.79
C SER A 40 -4.14 1.30 8.27
N ASP A 41 -4.80 0.15 8.43
CA ASP A 41 -6.17 0.03 8.97
C ASP A 41 -7.19 0.97 8.30
N TYR A 42 -7.01 1.23 7.00
CA TYR A 42 -7.71 2.29 6.31
C TYR A 42 -9.12 1.87 5.90
N SER A 43 -10.11 2.69 6.25
CA SER A 43 -11.53 2.33 6.16
C SER A 43 -12.38 3.27 5.30
N GLY A 44 -11.80 4.07 4.39
CA GLY A 44 -12.64 4.91 3.53
C GLY A 44 -11.96 5.48 2.29
N ALA A 45 -12.49 5.21 1.10
CA ALA A 45 -11.94 5.70 -0.15
C ALA A 45 -11.98 7.23 -0.27
N SER A 46 -10.81 7.87 -0.27
CA SER A 46 -10.66 9.30 -0.57
C SER A 46 -9.92 9.45 -1.90
N CYS A 47 -10.52 10.18 -2.83
CA CYS A 47 -9.86 10.53 -4.09
C CYS A 47 -8.64 11.41 -3.85
N THR A 48 -7.49 10.98 -4.35
CA THR A 48 -6.23 11.71 -4.26
C THR A 48 -5.69 11.94 -5.66
N ASN A 49 -5.44 13.22 -5.99
CA ASN A 49 -4.78 13.58 -7.23
C ASN A 49 -3.28 13.40 -7.11
N LEU A 50 -2.69 12.82 -8.15
CA LEU A 50 -1.25 12.69 -8.30
C LEU A 50 -0.68 14.04 -8.77
N GLU A 51 0.51 14.39 -8.29
CA GLU A 51 1.16 15.65 -8.69
C GLU A 51 1.54 15.68 -10.18
N THR A 52 1.70 14.49 -10.77
CA THR A 52 1.95 14.27 -12.19
C THR A 52 1.23 13.01 -12.64
N ALA A 53 0.95 12.91 -13.94
CA ALA A 53 0.54 11.65 -14.53
C ALA A 53 1.68 10.62 -14.43
N TYR A 54 1.38 9.40 -13.97
CA TYR A 54 2.35 8.31 -13.87
C TYR A 54 1.99 7.18 -14.83
N PRO A 55 2.97 6.63 -15.58
CA PRO A 55 2.72 5.57 -16.56
C PRO A 55 2.46 4.20 -15.95
N TYR A 56 2.95 3.93 -14.73
CA TYR A 56 2.73 2.65 -14.04
C TYR A 56 2.39 2.90 -12.58
N CYS A 57 1.46 2.12 -12.04
CA CYS A 57 1.18 2.06 -10.61
C CYS A 57 1.00 0.61 -10.15
N TYR A 58 1.34 0.35 -8.88
CA TYR A 58 1.17 -0.93 -8.22
C TYR A 58 0.88 -0.75 -6.73
N LEU A 59 0.24 -1.76 -6.14
CA LEU A 59 -0.09 -1.77 -4.73
C LEU A 59 0.68 -2.90 -4.03
N GLU A 60 1.34 -2.57 -2.93
CA GLU A 60 1.82 -3.56 -1.95
C GLU A 60 0.94 -3.44 -0.71
N ALA A 61 0.45 -4.56 -0.20
CA ALA A 61 -0.31 -4.58 1.04
C ALA A 61 -0.08 -5.90 1.77
N ASP A 62 -0.14 -5.84 3.10
CA ASP A 62 -0.06 -7.04 3.94
C ASP A 62 -1.28 -7.95 3.73
N GLU A 63 -2.42 -7.34 3.38
CA GLU A 63 -3.72 -8.01 3.25
C GLU A 63 -4.33 -7.85 1.85
N ALA A 64 -4.95 -8.93 1.35
CA ALA A 64 -5.50 -9.00 -0.01
C ALA A 64 -6.82 -8.21 -0.20
N PHE A 65 -7.44 -7.73 0.88
CA PHE A 65 -8.68 -6.95 0.79
C PHE A 65 -8.45 -5.49 0.44
N TYR A 66 -7.21 -5.00 0.46
CA TYR A 66 -6.88 -3.68 -0.06
C TYR A 66 -6.91 -3.68 -1.59
N LYS A 67 -7.30 -2.54 -2.17
CA LYS A 67 -7.17 -2.27 -3.60
C LYS A 67 -6.93 -0.80 -3.84
N ALA A 68 -6.23 -0.49 -4.92
CA ALA A 68 -6.16 0.85 -5.47
C ALA A 68 -7.08 0.94 -6.69
N VAL A 69 -7.77 2.06 -6.84
CA VAL A 69 -8.54 2.39 -8.04
C VAL A 69 -7.87 3.61 -8.64
N VAL A 70 -7.33 3.48 -9.85
CA VAL A 70 -6.64 4.58 -10.56
C VAL A 70 -7.49 5.10 -11.70
N SER A 71 -7.33 6.39 -12.03
CA SER A 71 -8.07 7.05 -13.11
C SER A 71 -7.18 7.98 -13.92
N GLU A 72 -7.47 8.13 -15.21
CA GLU A 72 -6.79 9.05 -16.14
C GLU A 72 -7.23 10.53 -15.97
N GLY A 73 -7.99 10.85 -14.92
CA GLY A 73 -8.44 12.21 -14.63
C GLY A 73 -8.41 12.53 -13.14
N SER A 74 -8.52 13.81 -12.79
CA SER A 74 -8.21 14.36 -11.45
C SER A 74 -9.41 14.43 -10.48
N ASN A 75 -10.40 13.57 -10.64
CA ASN A 75 -11.59 13.55 -9.76
C ASN A 75 -12.03 12.15 -9.33
N CYS A 76 -11.35 11.08 -9.74
CA CYS A 76 -11.73 9.69 -9.50
C CYS A 76 -13.21 9.37 -9.78
N LEU A 77 -13.82 10.09 -10.73
CA LEU A 77 -15.20 9.92 -11.18
C LEU A 77 -15.27 9.69 -12.71
N GLU A 78 -14.11 9.71 -13.38
CA GLU A 78 -14.02 9.54 -14.82
C GLU A 78 -14.27 8.08 -15.24
N THR A 79 -14.83 7.91 -16.44
CA THR A 79 -14.87 6.62 -17.14
C THR A 79 -13.45 6.18 -17.50
N GLY A 80 -13.01 5.04 -16.98
CA GLY A 80 -11.64 4.54 -17.19
C GLY A 80 -10.94 4.06 -15.91
N GLU A 81 -11.67 3.89 -14.81
CA GLU A 81 -11.13 3.37 -13.56
C GLU A 81 -10.53 1.97 -13.74
N GLN A 82 -9.29 1.80 -13.29
CA GLN A 82 -8.64 0.49 -13.23
C GLN A 82 -8.40 0.09 -11.78
N VAL A 83 -8.77 -1.15 -11.44
CA VAL A 83 -8.56 -1.71 -10.11
C VAL A 83 -7.23 -2.46 -10.07
N ILE A 84 -6.40 -2.12 -9.09
CA ILE A 84 -5.09 -2.70 -8.83
C ILE A 84 -5.15 -3.43 -7.49
N TRP A 85 -4.95 -4.74 -7.51
CA TRP A 85 -4.86 -5.55 -6.29
C TRP A 85 -3.42 -5.61 -5.79
N PRO A 86 -3.19 -6.03 -4.54
CA PRO A 86 -1.85 -6.21 -4.00
C PRO A 86 -1.04 -7.19 -4.84
N GLY A 87 0.12 -6.75 -5.31
CA GLY A 87 1.00 -7.51 -6.21
C GLY A 87 0.72 -7.32 -7.71
N ASP A 88 -0.38 -6.66 -8.08
CA ASP A 88 -0.64 -6.29 -9.48
C ASP A 88 0.05 -4.97 -9.84
N CYS A 89 0.32 -4.81 -11.13
CA CYS A 89 0.80 -3.57 -11.71
C CYS A 89 0.06 -3.29 -13.02
N PHE A 90 -0.29 -2.02 -13.25
CA PHE A 90 -0.97 -1.60 -14.47
C PHE A 90 -0.34 -0.38 -15.10
N GLU A 91 -0.29 -0.39 -16.44
CA GLU A 91 0.13 0.72 -17.27
C GLU A 91 -1.05 1.63 -17.62
N GLY A 92 -0.84 2.93 -17.58
CA GLY A 92 -1.80 3.95 -18.01
C GLY A 92 -1.36 5.35 -17.59
N PRO A 93 -1.93 6.43 -18.14
CA PRO A 93 -1.61 7.80 -17.75
C PRO A 93 -2.37 8.19 -16.47
N TRP A 94 -2.05 7.55 -15.34
CA TRP A 94 -2.82 7.70 -14.11
C TRP A 94 -2.61 9.08 -13.49
N GLU A 95 -3.71 9.83 -13.27
CA GLU A 95 -3.70 11.18 -12.69
C GLU A 95 -4.32 11.25 -11.29
N SER A 96 -5.10 10.25 -10.90
CA SER A 96 -5.64 10.15 -9.55
C SER A 96 -5.80 8.70 -9.10
N PHE A 97 -5.93 8.50 -7.79
CA PHE A 97 -6.20 7.21 -7.21
C PHE A 97 -7.11 7.28 -5.98
N GLN A 98 -7.69 6.14 -5.63
CA GLN A 98 -8.40 5.87 -4.38
C GLN A 98 -7.91 4.56 -3.78
N ILE A 99 -7.67 4.54 -2.47
CA ILE A 99 -7.46 3.28 -1.74
C ILE A 99 -8.80 2.84 -1.15
N ALA A 100 -9.19 1.61 -1.42
CA ALA A 100 -10.41 1.03 -0.90
C ALA A 100 -10.12 -0.32 -0.24
N VAL A 101 -11.01 -0.70 0.67
CA VAL A 101 -11.08 -2.05 1.23
C VAL A 101 -12.31 -2.76 0.70
N ASN A 102 -12.17 -4.03 0.36
CA ASN A 102 -13.28 -4.89 -0.02
C ASN A 102 -13.48 -5.92 1.11
N LEU A 103 -14.38 -5.60 2.04
CA LEU A 103 -14.71 -6.43 3.21
C LEU A 103 -15.85 -7.40 2.91
#